data_AF-A0A849FAX3-F1
#
_entry.id   AF-A0A849FAX3-F1
#
_cell.length_a   1.000
_cell.length_b   1.000
_cell.length_c   1.000
_cell.angle_alpha   90.00
_cell.angle_beta   90.00
_cell.angle_gamma   90.00
#
_symmetry.space_group_name_H-M   'P 1'
#
loop_
_entity.id
_entity.type
_entity.pdbx_description
1 polymer ?
#
loop_
_entity_poly.entity_id
_entity_poly.type
_entity_poly.pdbx_seq_one_letter_code
_entity_poly.pdbx_strand_id
1 'polypeptide(L)'
;VMETLINARSETVFSKSAYEGVTRCIVPADGWYEWTGKARRKTAWRIAARDARPLWFAAICDAWTAPNGQELWQVATVTCPPNGDVRDIHDRMGVLLDIVDIGTWLEGDEADAAALMRPAPDGSLSVEEAVDVDWTAP
;
A
#
# COMPACT_ATOMS: atom_id res chain seq x y z
N VAL A 1 -10.22 -19.58 -8.66
CA VAL A 1 -10.21 -18.51 -7.66
C VAL A 1 -9.26 -17.46 -8.21
N MET A 2 -9.75 -16.28 -8.57
CA MET A 2 -8.87 -15.18 -8.96
C MET A 2 -7.99 -14.87 -7.75
N GLU A 3 -6.68 -14.88 -7.95
CA GLU A 3 -5.71 -14.57 -6.88
C GLU A 3 -6.01 -13.17 -6.36
N THR A 4 -6.24 -13.03 -5.05
CA THR A 4 -6.54 -11.73 -4.43
C THR A 4 -5.33 -10.83 -4.57
N LEU A 5 -5.42 -9.85 -5.46
CA LEU A 5 -4.36 -8.86 -5.63
C LEU A 5 -4.53 -7.79 -4.56
N ILE A 6 -3.72 -7.87 -3.50
CA ILE A 6 -3.73 -6.91 -2.38
C ILE A 6 -2.80 -5.71 -2.63
N ASN A 7 -1.84 -5.84 -3.55
CA ASN A 7 -0.84 -4.82 -3.87
C ASN A 7 -0.64 -4.70 -5.39
N ALA A 8 -0.60 -3.46 -5.89
CA ALA A 8 -0.23 -3.12 -7.26
C ALA A 8 1.14 -2.42 -7.27
N ARG A 9 1.97 -2.70 -8.27
CA ARG A 9 3.30 -2.07 -8.41
C ARG A 9 3.18 -0.77 -9.20
N SER A 10 3.67 0.35 -8.65
CA SER A 10 3.63 1.66 -9.30
C SER A 10 4.21 1.65 -10.71
N GLU A 11 5.25 0.86 -10.96
CA GLU A 11 5.90 0.76 -12.26
C GLU A 11 4.98 0.25 -13.38
N THR A 12 3.89 -0.44 -13.02
CA THR A 12 3.02 -1.13 -13.98
C THR A 12 1.53 -0.89 -13.77
N VAL A 13 1.13 -0.14 -12.74
CA VAL A 13 -0.28 0.01 -12.35
C VAL A 13 -1.13 0.69 -13.42
N PHE A 14 -0.54 1.57 -14.23
CA PHE A 14 -1.26 2.24 -15.33
C PHE A 14 -1.02 1.65 -16.72
N SER A 15 -0.05 0.74 -16.87
CA SER A 15 0.32 0.20 -18.18
C SER A 15 -0.13 -1.25 -18.42
N LYS A 16 -0.53 -1.97 -17.37
CA LYS A 16 -1.04 -3.34 -17.49
C LYS A 16 -2.55 -3.35 -17.70
N SER A 17 -2.99 -4.13 -18.67
CA SER A 17 -4.43 -4.37 -18.91
C SER A 17 -5.18 -4.96 -17.73
N ALA A 18 -4.48 -5.63 -16.79
CA ALA A 18 -5.05 -6.11 -15.54
C ALA A 18 -5.63 -5.00 -14.65
N TYR A 19 -5.32 -3.74 -14.92
CA TYR A 19 -5.81 -2.57 -14.20
C TYR A 19 -6.66 -1.64 -15.08
N GLU A 20 -7.07 -2.07 -16.27
CA GLU A 20 -8.02 -1.31 -17.08
C GLU A 20 -9.36 -1.17 -16.35
N GLY A 21 -9.86 0.05 -16.22
CA GLY A 21 -11.15 0.33 -15.59
C GLY A 21 -11.13 0.42 -14.06
N VAL A 22 -9.99 0.20 -13.40
CA VAL A 22 -9.89 0.38 -11.94
C VAL A 22 -10.00 1.85 -11.56
N THR A 23 -10.61 2.12 -10.40
CA THR A 23 -10.74 3.47 -9.86
C THR A 23 -9.67 3.71 -8.79
N ARG A 24 -9.04 4.89 -8.78
CA ARG A 24 -8.09 5.27 -7.72
C ARG A 24 -8.84 5.60 -6.43
N CYS A 25 -8.31 5.13 -5.31
CA CYS A 25 -8.88 5.33 -3.97
C CYS A 25 -7.76 5.50 -2.92
N ILE A 26 -8.16 5.69 -1.66
CA ILE A 26 -7.25 5.89 -0.52
C ILE A 26 -7.53 4.81 0.53
N VAL A 27 -6.46 4.23 1.07
CA VAL A 27 -6.54 3.38 2.27
C VAL A 27 -5.90 4.13 3.44
N PRO A 28 -6.68 4.65 4.40
CA PRO A 28 -6.13 5.20 5.64
C PRO A 28 -5.67 4.08 6.58
N ALA A 29 -4.53 4.27 7.24
CA ALA A 29 -4.05 3.35 8.26
C ALA A 29 -3.20 4.07 9.32
N ASP A 30 -3.18 3.55 10.55
CA ASP A 30 -2.27 4.04 11.60
C ASP A 30 -0.82 3.57 11.38
N GLY A 31 -0.62 2.60 10.50
CA GLY A 31 0.64 1.93 10.24
C GLY A 31 0.42 0.64 9.47
N TRP A 32 1.51 -0.05 9.15
CA TRP A 32 1.50 -1.40 8.59
C TRP A 32 2.58 -2.25 9.24
N TYR A 33 2.57 -3.55 8.94
CA TYR A 33 3.56 -4.49 9.46
C TYR A 33 4.39 -5.08 8.33
N GLU A 34 5.68 -5.27 8.60
CA GLU A 34 6.60 -6.00 7.73
C GLU A 34 7.41 -7.03 8.50
N TRP A 35 7.90 -8.05 7.80
CA TRP A 35 8.62 -9.15 8.43
C TRP A 35 10.00 -9.37 7.80
N THR A 36 11.03 -9.46 8.63
CA THR A 36 12.38 -9.83 8.20
C THR A 36 12.80 -11.17 8.78
N GLY A 37 13.83 -11.78 8.17
CA GLY A 37 14.42 -13.02 8.65
C GLY A 37 13.86 -14.29 8.01
N LYS A 38 14.23 -15.44 8.56
CA LYS A 38 13.87 -16.76 8.00
C LYS A 38 12.48 -17.18 8.46
N ALA A 39 11.81 -18.02 7.68
CA ALA A 39 10.41 -18.43 7.91
C ALA A 39 10.04 -18.89 9.35
N ARG A 40 10.99 -19.44 10.14
CA ARG A 40 10.78 -19.86 11.54
C ARG A 40 11.38 -18.93 12.60
N ARG A 41 11.96 -17.81 12.19
CA ARG A 41 12.65 -16.80 13.01
C ARG A 41 12.41 -15.44 12.37
N LYS A 42 11.14 -15.11 12.16
CA LYS A 42 10.74 -13.81 11.63
C LYS A 42 10.73 -12.80 12.78
N THR A 43 11.26 -11.63 12.51
CA THR A 43 11.01 -10.43 13.34
C THR A 43 9.90 -9.66 12.66
N ALA A 44 8.86 -9.31 13.41
CA ALA A 44 7.80 -8.45 12.94
C ALA A 44 8.13 -7.00 13.27
N TRP A 45 7.88 -6.10 12.34
CA TRP A 45 8.14 -4.67 12.47
C TRP A 45 6.83 -3.92 12.26
N ARG A 46 6.49 -3.05 13.20
CA ARG A 46 5.44 -2.06 13.02
C ARG A 46 6.05 -0.81 12.42
N ILE A 47 5.48 -0.35 11.32
CA ILE A 47 5.91 0.86 10.61
C ILE A 47 4.75 1.86 10.63
N ALA A 48 5.03 3.09 11.05
CA ALA A 48 4.02 4.14 11.22
C ALA A 48 4.61 5.53 10.94
N ALA A 49 3.76 6.55 10.84
CA ALA A 49 4.23 7.93 10.72
C ALA A 49 4.96 8.36 12.00
N ARG A 50 6.14 8.98 11.86
CA ARG A 50 6.93 9.46 13.02
C ARG A 50 6.22 10.54 13.84
N ASP A 51 5.32 11.29 13.21
CA ASP A 51 4.54 12.35 13.84
C ASP A 51 3.17 11.87 14.37
N ALA A 52 2.95 10.55 14.41
CA ALA A 52 1.72 9.91 14.88
C ALA A 52 0.45 10.29 14.10
N ARG A 53 0.57 10.85 12.90
CA ARG A 53 -0.58 11.07 12.01
C ARG A 53 -0.94 9.77 11.25
N PRO A 54 -2.20 9.63 10.79
CA PRO A 54 -2.56 8.56 9.87
C PRO A 54 -1.73 8.60 8.59
N LEU A 55 -1.45 7.42 8.05
CA LEU A 55 -0.88 7.22 6.74
C LEU A 55 -1.99 7.14 5.68
N TRP A 56 -1.79 7.79 4.54
CA TRP A 56 -2.70 7.76 3.40
C TRP A 56 -2.08 6.94 2.28
N PHE A 57 -2.45 5.67 2.17
CA PHE A 57 -1.94 4.83 1.09
C PHE A 57 -2.69 5.17 -0.20
N ALA A 58 -1.94 5.45 -1.26
CA ALA A 58 -2.48 5.41 -2.61
C ALA A 58 -2.93 3.97 -2.91
N ALA A 59 -4.14 3.82 -3.44
CA ALA A 59 -4.73 2.52 -3.73
C ALA A 59 -5.57 2.57 -5.01
N ILE A 60 -5.89 1.40 -5.53
CA ILE A 60 -6.88 1.20 -6.58
C ILE A 60 -7.97 0.25 -6.09
N CYS A 61 -9.17 0.41 -6.59
CA CYS A 61 -10.29 -0.47 -6.30
C CYS A 61 -11.07 -0.81 -7.58
N ASP A 62 -11.71 -1.97 -7.54
CA ASP A 62 -12.63 -2.42 -8.58
C ASP A 62 -13.75 -3.25 -7.94
N ALA A 63 -14.88 -3.33 -8.62
CA ALA A 63 -16.03 -4.13 -8.22
C ALA A 63 -16.24 -5.28 -9.21
N TRP A 64 -15.96 -6.50 -8.76
CA TRP A 64 -16.34 -7.67 -9.54
C TRP A 64 -17.83 -7.94 -9.39
N THR A 65 -18.57 -7.92 -10.50
CA THR A 65 -20.00 -8.26 -10.52
C THR A 65 -20.20 -9.75 -10.80
N ALA A 66 -20.76 -10.47 -9.84
CA ALA A 66 -21.13 -11.87 -9.96
C ALA A 66 -22.33 -12.06 -10.90
N PRO A 67 -22.54 -13.28 -11.47
CA PRO A 67 -23.68 -13.55 -12.36
C PRO A 67 -25.06 -13.30 -11.74
N ASN A 68 -25.17 -13.30 -10.41
CA ASN A 68 -26.40 -12.98 -9.68
C ASN A 68 -26.59 -11.48 -9.41
N GLY A 69 -25.70 -10.62 -9.93
CA GLY A 69 -25.71 -9.17 -9.73
C GLY A 69 -25.07 -8.71 -8.42
N GLN A 70 -24.48 -9.60 -7.63
CA GLN A 70 -23.76 -9.20 -6.42
C GLN A 70 -22.40 -8.58 -6.79
N GLU A 71 -22.12 -7.39 -6.26
CA GLU A 71 -20.80 -6.77 -6.38
C GLU A 71 -19.89 -7.20 -5.24
N LEU A 72 -18.67 -7.57 -5.58
CA LEU A 72 -17.57 -7.80 -4.65
C LEU A 72 -16.50 -6.73 -4.87
N TRP A 73 -16.43 -5.77 -3.96
CA TRP A 73 -15.42 -4.73 -3.97
C TRP A 73 -14.07 -5.27 -3.53
N GLN A 74 -13.03 -4.91 -4.28
CA GLN A 74 -11.65 -5.26 -4.02
C GLN A 74 -10.81 -3.99 -3.98
N VAL A 75 -9.77 -3.99 -3.16
CA VAL A 75 -8.83 -2.88 -3.04
C VAL A 75 -7.41 -3.41 -3.03
N ALA A 76 -6.52 -2.70 -3.70
CA ALA A 76 -5.09 -2.96 -3.70
C ALA A 76 -4.32 -1.69 -3.42
N THR A 77 -3.39 -1.72 -2.46
CA THR A 77 -2.50 -0.57 -2.26
C THR A 77 -1.45 -0.50 -3.37
N VAL A 78 -1.08 0.71 -3.77
CA VAL A 78 0.01 0.92 -4.72
C VAL A 78 1.33 0.92 -3.95
N THR A 79 2.30 0.17 -4.45
CA THR A 79 3.62 0.03 -3.84
C THR A 79 4.69 0.64 -4.73
N CYS A 80 5.78 1.10 -4.12
CA CYS A 80 6.97 1.64 -4.78
C CYS A 80 8.25 1.05 -4.14
N PRO A 81 9.45 1.35 -4.67
CA PRO A 81 10.70 1.02 -3.97
C PRO A 81 10.75 1.64 -2.56
N PRO A 82 11.45 1.01 -1.60
CA PRO A 82 11.49 1.47 -0.22
C PRO A 82 12.34 2.74 -0.08
N ASN A 83 12.01 3.55 0.92
CA ASN A 83 12.86 4.64 1.38
C ASN A 83 13.98 4.11 2.31
N GLY A 84 14.79 5.02 2.85
CA GLY A 84 15.88 4.71 3.79
C GLY A 84 15.44 4.03 5.08
N ASP A 85 14.20 4.26 5.54
CA ASP A 85 13.67 3.68 6.79
C ASP A 85 13.28 2.21 6.60
N VAL A 86 12.75 1.85 5.42
CA VAL A 86 12.15 0.53 5.15
C VAL A 86 13.09 -0.42 4.42
N ARG A 87 14.09 0.08 3.67
CA ARG A 87 14.90 -0.75 2.75
C ARG A 87 15.67 -1.90 3.38
N ASP A 88 16.00 -1.81 4.67
CA ASP A 88 16.71 -2.87 5.38
C ASP A 88 15.73 -3.94 5.92
N ILE A 89 14.41 -3.70 5.76
CA ILE A 89 13.31 -4.55 6.21
C ILE A 89 12.59 -5.22 5.05
N HIS A 90 12.21 -4.46 4.03
CA HIS A 90 11.46 -4.97 2.89
C HIS A 90 11.90 -4.26 1.59
N ASP A 91 11.75 -4.95 0.45
CA ASP A 91 12.16 -4.47 -0.88
C ASP A 91 11.11 -3.56 -1.56
N ARG A 92 10.02 -3.28 -0.86
CA ARG A 92 8.88 -2.47 -1.29
C ARG A 92 8.24 -1.79 -0.09
N MET A 93 7.59 -0.67 -0.34
CA MET A 93 6.71 -0.01 0.61
C MET A 93 5.45 0.50 -0.10
N GLY A 94 4.42 0.87 0.65
CA GLY A 94 3.27 1.59 0.11
C GLY A 94 3.66 2.97 -0.43
N VAL A 95 2.96 3.44 -1.46
CA VAL A 95 2.97 4.84 -1.86
C VAL A 95 2.15 5.61 -0.83
N LEU A 96 2.84 6.39 0.00
CA LEU A 96 2.24 7.20 1.06
C LEU A 96 2.06 8.62 0.55
N LEU A 97 0.83 9.11 0.57
CA LEU A 97 0.48 10.44 0.09
C LEU A 97 0.51 11.44 1.24
N ASP A 98 1.00 12.65 0.94
CA ASP A 98 0.70 13.80 1.78
C ASP A 98 -0.78 14.16 1.65
N ILE A 99 -1.38 14.71 2.71
CA ILE A 99 -2.81 15.06 2.72
C ILE A 99 -3.20 16.03 1.58
N VAL A 100 -2.25 16.88 1.16
CA VAL A 100 -2.45 17.84 0.07
C VAL A 100 -2.48 17.18 -1.31
N ASP A 101 -1.91 15.99 -1.45
CA ASP A 101 -1.81 15.25 -2.71
C ASP A 101 -2.98 14.27 -2.93
N ILE A 102 -3.85 14.09 -1.93
CA ILE A 102 -5.01 13.20 -2.02
C ILE A 102 -5.92 13.57 -3.19
N GLY A 103 -6.20 14.87 -3.38
CA GLY A 103 -7.03 15.34 -4.48
C GLY A 103 -6.41 15.01 -5.85
N THR A 104 -5.12 15.26 -6.00
CA THR A 104 -4.36 14.91 -7.20
C THR A 104 -4.39 13.42 -7.48
N TRP A 105 -4.23 12.57 -6.45
CA TRP A 105 -4.33 11.13 -6.63
C TRP A 105 -5.72 10.68 -7.05
N LEU A 106 -6.79 11.21 -6.44
CA LEU A 106 -8.15 10.77 -6.74
C LEU A 106 -8.62 11.27 -8.11
N GLU A 107 -8.41 12.56 -8.39
CA GLU A 107 -9.10 13.27 -9.48
C GLU A 107 -8.15 13.77 -10.57
N GLY A 108 -6.84 13.82 -10.32
CA GLY A 108 -5.84 14.25 -11.29
C GLY A 108 -5.76 13.33 -12.50
N ASP A 109 -5.08 13.79 -13.55
CA ASP A 109 -4.82 12.90 -14.68
C ASP A 109 -3.81 11.80 -14.31
N GLU A 110 -3.61 10.86 -15.24
CA GLU A 110 -2.70 9.73 -15.00
C GLU A 110 -1.25 10.18 -14.78
N ALA A 111 -0.81 11.25 -15.46
CA ALA A 111 0.55 11.75 -15.34
C ALA A 111 0.80 12.39 -13.97
N ASP A 112 -0.15 13.20 -13.49
CA ASP A 112 -0.11 13.80 -12.16
C ASP A 112 -0.15 12.73 -11.06
N ALA A 113 -1.04 11.74 -11.19
CA ALA A 113 -1.12 10.63 -10.24
C ALA A 113 0.17 9.79 -10.23
N ALA A 114 0.77 9.54 -11.40
CA ALA A 114 2.01 8.78 -11.51
C ALA A 114 3.18 9.50 -10.84
N ALA A 115 3.22 10.85 -10.87
CA ALA A 115 4.25 11.64 -10.21
C ALA A 115 4.26 11.48 -8.68
N LEU A 116 3.13 11.09 -8.09
CA LEU A 116 3.00 10.81 -6.65
C LEU A 116 3.54 9.42 -6.25
N MET A 117 3.76 8.51 -7.20
CA MET A 117 4.14 7.12 -6.93
C MET A 117 5.62 6.93 -6.60
N ARG A 118 6.08 7.64 -5.57
CA ARG A 118 7.46 7.67 -5.09
C ARG A 118 7.51 7.28 -3.60
N PRO A 119 8.67 6.82 -3.10
CA PRO A 119 8.84 6.58 -1.67
C PRO A 119 8.58 7.85 -0.85
N ALA A 120 8.06 7.66 0.36
CA ALA A 120 7.99 8.74 1.35
C ALA A 120 9.41 9.23 1.70
N PRO A 121 9.58 10.49 2.15
CA PRO A 121 10.88 11.01 2.54
C PRO A 121 11.59 10.14 3.59
N ASP A 122 12.91 10.03 3.53
CA ASP A 122 13.70 9.36 4.56
C ASP A 122 13.49 10.02 5.93
N GLY A 123 13.41 9.21 6.98
CA GLY A 123 13.18 9.66 8.35
C GLY A 123 11.73 10.05 8.65
N SER A 124 10.80 9.93 7.70
CA SER A 124 9.38 10.22 7.92
C SER A 124 8.66 9.12 8.72
N LEU A 125 9.24 7.92 8.79
CA LEU A 125 8.63 6.77 9.42
C LEU A 125 9.34 6.39 10.73
N SER A 126 8.55 5.89 11.68
CA SER A 126 9.02 5.13 12.83
C SER A 126 8.93 3.64 12.51
N VAL A 127 9.95 2.88 12.92
CA VAL A 127 10.07 1.46 12.67
C VAL A 127 10.44 0.79 14.00
N GLU A 128 9.53 -0.04 14.51
CA GLU A 128 9.65 -0.63 15.84
C GLU A 128 9.39 -2.13 15.78
N GLU A 129 10.13 -2.92 16.55
CA GLU A 129 9.86 -4.35 16.66
C GLU A 129 8.48 -4.58 17.31
N ALA A 130 7.61 -5.31 16.63
CA ALA A 130 6.29 -5.65 17.12
C ALA A 130 6.36 -6.93 17.96
N VAL A 131 6.27 -6.76 19.28
CA VAL A 131 6.34 -7.85 20.27
C VAL A 131 4.98 -8.44 20.63
N ASP A 132 3.91 -7.84 20.13
CA ASP A 132 2.50 -8.13 20.43
C ASP A 132 1.76 -8.87 19.29
N VAL A 133 2.49 -9.34 18.28
CA VAL A 133 1.92 -10.10 17.15
C VAL A 133 1.38 -11.45 17.64
N ASP A 134 0.08 -11.69 17.43
CA ASP A 134 -0.53 -13.00 17.61
C ASP A 134 -0.18 -13.92 16.43
N TRP A 135 0.84 -14.74 16.61
CA TRP A 135 1.30 -15.72 15.62
C TRP A 135 0.36 -16.93 15.45
N THR A 136 -0.70 -17.01 16.24
CA THR A 136 -1.67 -18.12 16.22
C THR A 136 -3.00 -17.75 15.57
N ALA A 137 -3.16 -16.49 15.18
CA ALA A 137 -4.32 -16.02 14.42
C ALA A 137 -4.48 -16.81 13.10
N PRO A 138 -5.73 -16.98 12.60
CA PRO A 138 -6.05 -17.82 11.44
C PRO A 138 -5.33 -17.42 10.14
#